data_AF-Q9VXU9-F1
#
_entry.id   AF-Q9VXU9-F1
#
_cell.length_a   1.000
_cell.length_b   1.000
_cell.length_c   1.000
_cell.angle_alpha   90.00
_cell.angle_beta   90.00
_cell.angle_gamma   90.00
#
_symmetry.space_group_name_H-M   'P 1'
#
loop_
_entity.id
_entity.type
_entity.pdbx_description
1 polymer ?
#
loop_
_entity_poly.entity_id
_entity_poly.type
_entity_poly.pdbx_seq_one_letter_code
_entity_poly.pdbx_strand_id
1 'polypeptide(L)'
;MRRQGVHCCCLVAIALAMAIRQVSMGISASDRRFQCLQTRLIGQANCSPCADLYVFNRQSAYRRCEHVNGNCYPHRTVFASARMCELTCQPYIRRPTLHEVTTLPPPPPIVEPFGDSDEEFE
;
A
#
# COMPACT_ATOMS: atom_id res chain seq x y z
N MET A 1 39.47 16.66 -4.57
CA MET A 1 38.39 16.56 -3.56
C MET A 1 37.02 17.11 -4.00
N ARG A 2 36.84 17.69 -5.21
CA ARG A 2 35.60 18.38 -5.61
C ARG A 2 34.39 17.47 -5.93
N ARG A 3 34.61 16.20 -6.30
CA ARG A 3 33.52 15.28 -6.72
C ARG A 3 32.60 14.80 -5.58
N GLN A 4 33.12 14.67 -4.36
CA GLN A 4 32.33 14.22 -3.21
C GLN A 4 31.31 15.27 -2.73
N GLY A 5 31.66 16.56 -2.75
CA GLY A 5 30.76 17.64 -2.30
C GLY A 5 29.52 17.80 -3.17
N VAL A 6 29.65 17.62 -4.50
CA VAL A 6 28.52 17.72 -5.44
C VAL A 6 27.56 16.55 -5.26
N HIS A 7 28.06 15.32 -5.07
CA HIS A 7 27.23 14.15 -4.80
C HIS A 7 26.43 14.30 -3.49
N CYS A 8 27.04 14.85 -2.44
CA CYS A 8 26.35 15.05 -1.17
C CYS A 8 25.21 16.07 -1.28
N CYS A 9 25.44 17.20 -1.97
CA CYS A 9 24.38 18.20 -2.20
C CYS A 9 23.20 17.61 -3.00
N CYS A 10 23.48 16.81 -4.04
CA CYS A 10 22.41 16.17 -4.81
C CYS A 10 21.57 15.21 -3.95
N LEU A 11 22.20 14.40 -3.09
CA LEU A 11 21.48 13.48 -2.20
C LEU A 11 20.60 14.22 -1.20
N VAL A 12 21.11 15.31 -0.61
CA VAL A 12 20.32 16.14 0.31
C VAL A 12 19.12 16.76 -0.41
N ALA A 13 19.32 17.30 -1.63
CA ALA A 13 18.23 17.87 -2.42
C ALA A 13 17.14 16.83 -2.77
N ILE A 14 17.54 15.61 -3.14
CA ILE A 14 16.60 14.50 -3.43
C ILE A 14 15.83 14.10 -2.16
N ALA A 15 16.53 13.96 -1.02
CA ALA A 15 15.88 13.64 0.26
C ALA A 15 14.87 14.72 0.68
N LEU A 16 15.23 16.01 0.52
CA LEU A 16 14.34 17.12 0.82
C LEU A 16 13.11 17.13 -0.10
N ALA A 17 13.30 16.92 -1.40
CA ALA A 17 12.21 16.85 -2.37
C ALA A 17 11.25 15.70 -2.04
N MET A 18 11.78 14.53 -1.63
CA MET A 18 10.97 13.40 -1.19
C MET A 18 10.20 13.70 0.11
N ALA A 19 10.83 14.38 1.07
CA ALA A 19 10.18 14.80 2.31
C ALA A 19 9.05 15.82 2.06
N ILE A 20 9.32 16.86 1.28
CA ILE A 20 8.31 17.85 0.86
C ILE A 20 7.17 17.14 0.12
N ARG A 21 7.49 16.20 -0.77
CA ARG A 21 6.48 15.45 -1.51
C ARG A 21 5.60 14.59 -0.59
N GLN A 22 6.17 13.94 0.42
CA GLN A 22 5.41 13.20 1.44
C GLN A 22 4.50 14.13 2.26
N VAL A 23 5.02 15.26 2.73
CA VAL A 23 4.24 16.24 3.49
C VAL A 23 3.14 16.87 2.63
N SER A 24 3.42 17.19 1.37
CA SER A 24 2.46 17.75 0.43
C SER A 24 1.33 16.80 0.06
N MET A 25 1.55 15.48 0.14
CA MET A 25 0.50 14.48 -0.02
C MET A 25 -0.31 14.25 1.25
N GLY A 26 0.09 14.82 2.39
CA GLY A 26 -0.67 14.76 3.65
C GLY A 26 -0.76 13.37 4.30
N ILE A 27 -0.09 12.36 3.75
CA ILE A 27 -0.12 10.98 4.27
C ILE A 27 1.18 10.73 5.03
N SER A 28 1.11 10.73 6.36
CA SER A 28 2.26 10.38 7.20
C SER A 28 2.60 8.89 7.04
N ALA A 29 3.86 8.52 7.34
CA ALA A 29 4.28 7.12 7.32
C ALA A 29 3.47 6.25 8.30
N SER A 30 3.08 6.81 9.45
CA SER A 30 2.21 6.16 10.42
C SER A 30 0.79 5.95 9.88
N ASP A 31 0.20 6.97 9.23
CA ASP A 31 -1.14 6.84 8.64
C ASP A 31 -1.16 5.80 7.54
N ARG A 32 -0.11 5.76 6.72
CA ARG A 32 0.08 4.75 5.70
C ARG A 32 0.17 3.34 6.30
N ARG A 33 1.00 3.16 7.32
CA ARG A 33 1.13 1.87 8.02
C ARG A 33 -0.21 1.45 8.61
N PHE A 34 -0.90 2.39 9.25
CA PHE A 34 -2.22 2.18 9.82
C PHE A 34 -3.24 1.75 8.75
N GLN A 35 -3.36 2.51 7.65
CA GLN A 35 -4.36 2.23 6.62
C GLN A 35 -4.11 0.92 5.86
N CYS A 36 -2.86 0.54 5.63
CA CYS A 36 -2.52 -0.60 4.77
C CYS A 36 -2.20 -1.87 5.56
N LEU A 37 -1.54 -1.79 6.72
CA LEU A 37 -1.08 -2.98 7.45
C LEU A 37 -1.96 -3.31 8.67
N GLN A 38 -2.61 -2.34 9.31
CA GLN A 38 -3.34 -2.57 10.57
C GLN A 38 -4.54 -3.51 10.40
N THR A 39 -4.64 -4.51 11.28
CA THR A 39 -5.68 -5.56 11.25
C THR A 39 -7.00 -5.19 11.89
N ARG A 40 -7.04 -4.11 12.67
CA ARG A 40 -8.19 -3.73 13.51
C ARG A 40 -8.74 -2.34 13.19
N LEU A 41 -8.82 -2.01 11.91
CA LEU A 41 -9.54 -0.80 11.49
C LEU A 41 -11.05 -0.99 11.67
N ILE A 42 -11.78 0.09 11.90
CA ILE A 42 -13.23 0.10 11.64
C ILE A 42 -13.38 0.39 10.15
N GLY A 43 -13.51 -0.68 9.37
CA GLY A 43 -13.71 -0.62 7.94
C GLY A 43 -15.15 -0.31 7.56
N GLN A 44 -15.44 -0.37 6.27
CA GLN A 44 -16.79 -0.16 5.76
C GLN A 44 -17.65 -1.41 6.02
N ALA A 45 -18.71 -1.27 6.81
CA ALA A 45 -19.70 -2.33 7.04
C ALA A 45 -20.79 -2.39 5.95
N ASN A 46 -20.99 -1.28 5.21
CA ASN A 46 -21.97 -1.19 4.12
C ASN A 46 -21.30 -1.47 2.77
N CYS A 47 -21.22 -2.74 2.44
CA CYS A 47 -20.62 -3.28 1.23
C CYS A 47 -21.69 -3.25 0.13
N SER A 48 -21.40 -2.56 -0.97
CA SER A 48 -22.27 -2.57 -2.15
C SER A 48 -21.55 -3.30 -3.27
N PRO A 49 -22.18 -4.28 -3.95
CA PRO A 49 -21.60 -4.94 -5.12
C PRO A 49 -21.35 -3.98 -6.29
N CYS A 50 -21.99 -2.81 -6.29
CA CYS A 50 -21.92 -1.84 -7.38
C CYS A 50 -20.83 -0.78 -7.19
N ALA A 51 -20.06 -0.83 -6.10
CA ALA A 51 -19.08 0.21 -5.80
C ALA A 51 -17.67 -0.24 -6.18
N ASP A 52 -16.99 0.56 -7.02
CA ASP A 52 -15.59 0.39 -7.40
C ASP A 52 -14.66 0.72 -6.23
N LEU A 53 -14.53 -0.24 -5.33
CA LEU A 53 -13.77 -0.13 -4.10
C LEU A 53 -12.56 -1.04 -4.13
N TYR A 54 -11.49 -0.62 -3.44
CA TYR A 54 -10.23 -1.34 -3.39
C TYR A 54 -9.75 -1.50 -1.96
N VAL A 55 -9.09 -2.62 -1.68
CA VAL A 55 -8.45 -2.89 -0.39
C VAL A 55 -7.01 -3.32 -0.61
N PHE A 56 -6.13 -2.99 0.33
CA PHE A 56 -4.78 -3.51 0.31
C PHE A 56 -4.75 -4.93 0.88
N ASN A 57 -4.30 -5.88 0.07
CA ASN A 57 -4.00 -7.23 0.51
C ASN A 57 -2.61 -7.29 1.12
N ARG A 58 -2.56 -7.21 2.44
CA ARG A 58 -1.32 -7.26 3.24
C ARG A 58 -0.64 -8.62 3.31
N GLN A 59 -1.28 -9.70 2.85
CA GLN A 59 -0.65 -11.02 2.85
C GLN A 59 0.63 -10.95 2.03
N SER A 60 1.76 -11.39 2.60
CA SER A 60 3.10 -11.34 2.02
C SER A 60 3.14 -11.77 0.55
N ALA A 61 2.46 -12.87 0.23
CA ALA A 61 2.40 -13.44 -1.10
C ALA A 61 1.76 -12.53 -2.18
N TYR A 62 0.85 -11.64 -1.77
CA TYR A 62 0.07 -10.79 -2.66
C TYR A 62 0.48 -9.33 -2.58
N ARG A 63 0.60 -8.72 -1.38
CA ARG A 63 1.06 -7.33 -1.16
C ARG A 63 0.66 -6.39 -2.31
N ARG A 64 -0.65 -6.24 -2.55
CA ARG A 64 -1.21 -5.46 -3.68
C ARG A 64 -2.59 -4.89 -3.33
N CYS A 65 -3.01 -3.89 -4.09
CA CYS A 65 -4.39 -3.43 -4.06
C CYS A 65 -5.27 -4.43 -4.82
N GLU A 66 -6.45 -4.73 -4.30
CA GLU A 66 -7.41 -5.66 -4.90
C GLU A 66 -8.80 -5.01 -4.91
N HIS A 67 -9.52 -5.16 -6.01
CA HIS A 67 -10.93 -4.76 -6.09
C HIS A 67 -11.74 -5.61 -5.11
N VAL A 68 -12.69 -4.94 -4.46
CA VAL A 68 -13.50 -5.52 -3.40
C VAL A 68 -14.51 -6.54 -3.94
N ASN A 69 -14.96 -6.39 -5.20
CA ASN A 69 -15.93 -7.26 -5.87
C ASN A 69 -17.19 -7.51 -5.01
N GLY A 70 -17.69 -6.48 -4.34
CA GLY A 70 -18.84 -6.56 -3.43
C GLY A 70 -18.60 -7.24 -2.09
N ASN A 71 -17.38 -7.69 -1.79
CA ASN A 71 -17.05 -8.27 -0.50
C ASN A 71 -17.02 -7.22 0.63
N CYS A 72 -17.24 -7.67 1.86
CA CYS A 72 -17.16 -6.82 3.03
C CYS A 72 -15.78 -6.87 3.67
N TYR A 73 -15.22 -5.71 4.00
CA TYR A 73 -13.94 -5.60 4.70
C TYR A 73 -14.09 -4.75 5.97
N PRO A 74 -14.77 -5.28 7.01
CA PRO A 74 -15.06 -4.52 8.23
C PRO A 74 -13.81 -4.17 9.05
N HIS A 75 -12.66 -4.77 8.73
CA HIS A 75 -11.40 -4.58 9.46
C HIS A 75 -10.24 -4.08 8.60
N ARG A 76 -10.53 -3.50 7.44
CA ARG A 76 -9.52 -2.92 6.55
C ARG A 76 -9.97 -1.57 6.02
N THR A 77 -8.99 -0.76 5.63
CA THR A 77 -9.26 0.47 4.90
C THR A 77 -9.75 0.12 3.52
N VAL A 78 -10.90 0.68 3.15
CA VAL A 78 -11.46 0.58 1.82
C VAL A 78 -11.20 1.91 1.10
N PHE A 79 -10.56 1.84 -0.05
CA PHE A 79 -10.20 2.98 -0.87
C PHE A 79 -11.21 3.14 -2.01
N ALA A 80 -11.54 4.39 -2.33
CA ALA A 80 -12.49 4.72 -3.40
C ALA A 80 -11.95 4.50 -4.83
N SER A 81 -10.67 4.16 -4.98
CA SER A 81 -10.08 3.81 -6.27
C SER A 81 -8.77 3.04 -6.10
N ALA A 82 -8.40 2.29 -7.14
CA ALA A 82 -7.10 1.63 -7.25
C ALA A 82 -5.94 2.60 -7.02
N ARG A 83 -5.97 3.75 -7.73
CA ARG A 83 -4.91 4.77 -7.66
C ARG A 83 -4.73 5.32 -6.24
N MET A 84 -5.82 5.52 -5.51
CA MET A 84 -5.77 5.98 -4.13
C MET A 84 -5.13 4.93 -3.22
N CYS A 85 -5.52 3.67 -3.38
CA CYS A 85 -4.90 2.55 -2.66
C CYS A 85 -3.39 2.46 -2.97
N GLU A 86 -3.01 2.58 -4.24
CA GLU A 86 -1.62 2.50 -4.68
C GLU A 86 -0.75 3.62 -4.11
N LEU A 87 -1.18 4.87 -4.26
CA LEU A 87 -0.46 6.03 -3.74
C LEU A 87 -0.33 5.96 -2.22
N THR A 88 -1.37 5.50 -1.55
CA THR A 88 -1.36 5.40 -0.09
C THR A 88 -0.47 4.26 0.38
N CYS A 89 -0.55 3.08 -0.25
CA CYS A 89 0.12 1.87 0.26
C CYS A 89 1.52 1.62 -0.29
N GLN A 90 2.03 2.41 -1.24
CA GLN A 90 3.46 2.43 -1.57
C GLN A 90 4.29 2.84 -0.33
N PRO A 91 5.31 2.10 0.13
CA PRO A 91 6.07 1.11 -0.62
C PRO A 91 5.72 -0.36 -0.33
N TYR A 92 4.61 -0.65 0.34
CA TYR A 92 4.25 -2.02 0.72
C TYR A 92 3.77 -2.86 -0.46
N ILE A 93 3.46 -2.24 -1.60
CA ILE A 93 3.01 -2.96 -2.81
C ILE A 93 4.18 -3.68 -3.47
N ARG A 94 4.06 -4.99 -3.63
CA ARG A 94 5.01 -5.86 -4.33
C ARG A 94 4.44 -6.49 -5.60
N ARG A 95 3.11 -6.50 -5.78
CA ARG A 95 2.46 -7.05 -6.98
C ARG A 95 1.55 -6.03 -7.67
N PRO A 96 1.24 -6.24 -8.96
CA PRO A 96 0.28 -5.41 -9.67
C PRO A 96 -1.09 -5.44 -9.01
N THR A 97 -1.79 -4.30 -9.04
CA THR A 97 -3.16 -4.17 -8.56
C THR A 97 -4.10 -5.11 -9.31
N LEU A 98 -4.96 -5.81 -8.57
CA LEU A 98 -5.97 -6.69 -9.12
C LEU A 98 -7.26 -5.89 -9.32
N HIS A 99 -7.58 -5.58 -10.57
CA HIS A 99 -8.84 -4.93 -10.95
C HIS A 99 -9.93 -5.99 -11.19
N GLU A 100 -11.20 -5.60 -11.08
CA GLU A 100 -12.38 -6.47 -11.32
C GLU A 100 -12.27 -7.28 -12.62
N VAL A 101 -11.74 -6.65 -13.67
CA VAL A 101 -11.52 -7.26 -14.99
C VAL A 101 -10.07 -7.69 -15.16
N THR A 102 -9.59 -8.61 -14.32
CA THR A 102 -8.34 -9.33 -14.64
C THR A 102 -8.67 -10.74 -15.12
N THR A 103 -8.65 -10.91 -16.45
CA THR A 103 -8.94 -12.16 -17.18
C THR A 103 -7.85 -13.23 -17.05
N LEU A 104 -6.78 -12.96 -16.29
CA LEU A 104 -5.70 -13.93 -16.07
C LEU A 104 -5.71 -14.39 -14.62
N PRO A 105 -5.70 -15.71 -14.37
CA PRO A 105 -5.59 -16.24 -13.01
C PRO A 105 -4.36 -15.63 -12.34
N PRO A 106 -4.43 -15.29 -11.03
CA PRO A 106 -3.33 -14.65 -10.34
C PRO A 106 -2.07 -15.53 -10.48
N PRO A 107 -0.90 -14.94 -10.79
CA PRO A 107 0.34 -15.69 -10.76
C PRO A 107 0.51 -16.33 -9.37
N PRO A 108 1.05 -17.55 -9.28
CA PRO A 108 1.14 -18.26 -8.02
C PRO A 108 1.85 -17.40 -6.97
N PRO A 109 1.44 -17.52 -5.69
CA PRO A 109 2.05 -16.77 -4.60
C PRO A 109 3.57 -16.98 -4.63
N ILE A 110 4.35 -15.88 -4.65
CA ILE A 110 5.78 -16.02 -4.41
C ILE A 110 5.89 -16.38 -2.93
N VAL A 111 6.44 -17.56 -2.67
CA VAL A 111 6.87 -17.95 -1.33
C VAL A 111 8.09 -17.09 -1.02
N GLU A 112 7.89 -16.00 -0.28
CA GLU A 112 9.02 -15.20 0.19
C GLU A 112 9.78 -16.04 1.25
N PRO A 113 11.12 -16.10 1.18
CA PRO A 113 11.92 -16.97 2.05
C PRO A 113 11.97 -16.52 3.51
N PHE A 114 11.37 -15.37 3.82
CA PHE A 114 11.24 -14.86 5.17
C PHE A 114 9.75 -14.73 5.42
N GLY A 115 9.21 -15.61 6.28
CA GLY A 115 7.89 -15.40 6.85
C GLY A 115 7.87 -13.99 7.43
N ASP A 116 6.84 -13.22 7.04
CA ASP A 116 6.56 -11.96 7.70
C ASP A 116 6.50 -12.30 9.19
N SER A 117 7.52 -11.84 9.91
CA SER A 117 7.45 -11.68 11.34
C SER A 117 6.39 -10.61 11.49
N ASP A 118 5.16 -11.06 11.62
CA ASP A 118 4.14 -10.34 12.35
C ASP A 118 4.72 -10.20 13.77
N GLU A 119 5.64 -9.25 13.95
CA GLU A 119 5.97 -8.72 15.26
C GLU A 119 4.70 -8.01 15.75
N GLU A 120 3.80 -8.84 16.26
CA GLU A 120 2.90 -8.56 17.37
C GLU A 120 3.80 -8.08 18.52
N PHE A 121 4.16 -6.80 18.49
CA PHE A 121 4.54 -6.10 19.69
C PHE A 121 3.24 -5.81 20.46
N GLU A 122 3.14 -6.50 21.61
CA GLU A 122 2.07 -6.55 22.64
C GLU A 122 0.92 -7.55 22.46
#